data_AF-A0AA88H3T3-F1
#
_entry.id   AF-A0AA88H3T3-F1
#
_cell.length_a   1.000
_cell.length_b   1.000
_cell.length_c   1.000
_cell.angle_alpha   90.00
_cell.angle_beta   90.00
_cell.angle_gamma   90.00
#
_symmetry.space_group_name_H-M   'P 1'
#
loop_
_entity.id
_entity.type
_entity.pdbx_description
1 polymer ?
#
loop_
_entity_poly.entity_id
_entity_poly.type
_entity_poly.pdbx_seq_one_letter_code
_entity_poly.pdbx_strand_id
1 'polypeptide(L)'
;MSSSNNNYGLYGDSYGSTNQQPQHQNTETTHSYLSSQRKFAKPLDAGKTELRIDESSFRREDHDLESHYRGDIGKRKSAVKTTLVNLVKAVVIMVLFAFFVGVVILIVQLVELFHASQIADYNIHIKLSAECEAAAMDINNRVTGMDPNQQINFNITHQPHVTLYLTRFISEFRDTIVNDLNNTLISQFNALNLGNCSVSTTTYFNVSGSYAMWDVQNSPCLQGLSNAIVNATARYVDPRSKSTIPSWVNNLPPQLRQVKILMIQQYGSPNVFSQFQPHVTIAHDDVTPTQLDSAVRAIGNPVPCTYKLRYVSIGLTGDYGTVLRGKDVAIFDLEQL
;
A
#
# COMPACT_ATOMS: atom_id res chain seq x y z
N MET A 1 0.49 -52.53 23.29
CA MET A 1 1.74 -52.39 24.07
C MET A 1 2.91 -52.42 23.09
N SER A 2 3.93 -51.58 23.32
CA SER A 2 5.12 -51.27 22.48
C SER A 2 4.81 -50.39 21.25
N SER A 3 4.96 -49.06 21.19
CA SER A 3 5.93 -48.06 21.68
C SER A 3 7.33 -48.10 21.02
N SER A 4 7.58 -47.19 20.07
CA SER A 4 8.86 -46.47 19.86
C SER A 4 8.67 -45.55 18.63
N ASN A 5 8.57 -44.24 18.81
CA ASN A 5 9.58 -43.20 19.12
C ASN A 5 10.09 -42.49 17.86
N ASN A 6 9.78 -41.19 17.85
CA ASN A 6 10.17 -40.17 16.88
C ASN A 6 11.69 -40.00 16.82
N ASN A 7 12.20 -39.63 15.65
CA ASN A 7 13.41 -38.82 15.57
C ASN A 7 13.29 -37.81 14.43
N TYR A 8 13.21 -36.53 14.81
CA TYR A 8 13.22 -35.37 13.92
C TYR A 8 14.67 -35.07 13.52
N GLY A 9 14.95 -35.07 12.22
CA GLY A 9 16.24 -34.68 11.67
C GLY A 9 16.28 -33.17 11.39
N LEU A 10 17.01 -32.44 12.24
CA LEU A 10 17.58 -31.12 11.97
C LEU A 10 18.85 -31.30 11.13
N TYR A 11 18.96 -30.58 10.01
CA TYR A 11 20.22 -30.26 9.33
C TYR A 11 20.06 -28.82 8.80
N GLY A 12 20.88 -27.83 9.14
CA GLY A 12 22.25 -27.86 9.66
C GLY A 12 23.19 -27.34 8.59
N ASP A 13 23.47 -26.05 8.64
CA ASP A 13 24.36 -25.30 7.75
C ASP A 13 25.77 -25.92 7.67
N SER A 14 26.39 -25.83 6.50
CA SER A 14 27.84 -25.96 6.34
C SER A 14 28.37 -24.83 5.46
N TYR A 15 28.94 -23.83 6.11
CA TYR A 15 29.76 -22.79 5.49
C TYR A 15 31.14 -23.37 5.16
N GLY A 16 31.44 -23.48 3.87
CA GLY A 16 32.79 -23.72 3.36
C GLY A 16 33.53 -22.40 3.17
N SER A 17 34.52 -22.16 4.03
CA SER A 17 35.50 -21.08 3.94
C SER A 17 36.63 -21.48 3.00
N THR A 18 36.92 -20.66 1.98
CA THR A 18 38.21 -20.68 1.26
C THR A 18 38.75 -19.27 1.13
N ASN A 19 39.86 -19.05 1.84
CA ASN A 19 40.77 -17.93 1.72
C ASN A 19 41.27 -17.73 0.28
N GLN A 20 41.31 -16.48 -0.17
CA GLN A 20 42.38 -15.96 -1.02
C GLN A 20 42.49 -14.43 -0.85
N GLN A 21 43.61 -13.99 -0.28
CA GLN A 21 44.09 -12.60 -0.37
C GLN A 21 44.53 -12.28 -1.80
N PRO A 22 44.54 -11.00 -2.18
CA PRO A 22 45.84 -10.41 -2.51
C PRO A 22 46.10 -9.03 -1.90
N GLN A 23 47.40 -8.73 -1.87
CA GLN A 23 48.08 -7.57 -1.31
C GLN A 23 47.88 -6.26 -2.10
N HIS A 24 47.98 -5.17 -1.33
CA HIS A 24 48.49 -3.82 -1.63
C HIS A 24 48.70 -3.35 -3.08
N GLN A 25 48.20 -2.15 -3.38
CA GLN A 25 49.06 -1.06 -3.85
C GLN A 25 48.47 0.33 -3.55
N ASN A 26 49.34 1.19 -3.02
CA ASN A 26 49.12 2.61 -2.74
C ASN A 26 49.09 3.42 -4.03
N THR A 27 48.26 4.45 -4.08
CA THR A 27 48.59 5.70 -4.77
C THR A 27 47.91 6.87 -4.08
N GLU A 28 48.74 7.74 -3.51
CA GLU A 28 48.41 9.11 -3.13
C GLU A 28 48.00 9.92 -4.37
N THR A 29 47.07 10.84 -4.21
CA THR A 29 47.20 12.18 -4.81
C THR A 29 46.25 13.17 -4.12
N THR A 30 46.89 14.15 -3.52
CA THR A 30 46.40 15.46 -3.03
C THR A 30 45.67 16.27 -4.08
N HIS A 31 44.66 17.04 -3.65
CA HIS A 31 44.38 18.47 -3.97
C HIS A 31 42.96 18.80 -3.44
N SER A 32 42.81 19.62 -2.40
CA SER A 32 42.85 21.10 -2.40
C SER A 32 41.44 21.72 -2.47
N TYR A 33 41.01 22.24 -1.31
CA TYR A 33 40.20 23.44 -1.09
C TYR A 33 39.23 23.92 -2.17
N LEU A 34 37.95 24.09 -1.78
CA LEU A 34 37.20 25.34 -1.98
C LEU A 34 35.96 25.39 -1.07
N SER A 35 36.08 26.15 0.02
CA SER A 35 34.96 26.64 0.82
C SER A 35 34.29 27.80 0.09
N SER A 36 32.97 27.78 -0.03
CA SER A 36 32.19 28.93 -0.49
C SER A 36 31.05 29.21 0.48
N GLN A 37 31.38 29.87 1.60
CA GLN A 37 30.42 30.64 2.38
C GLN A 37 30.21 31.99 1.68
N ARG A 38 29.02 32.26 1.15
CA ARG A 38 28.60 33.61 0.78
C ARG A 38 27.85 34.24 1.95
N LYS A 39 28.56 35.09 2.69
CA LYS A 39 27.99 36.13 3.55
C LYS A 39 27.38 37.21 2.66
N PHE A 40 26.10 37.52 2.85
CA PHE A 40 25.51 38.74 2.32
C PHE A 40 25.68 39.88 3.34
N ALA A 41 26.17 41.00 2.84
CA ALA A 41 26.48 42.21 3.57
C ALA A 41 25.23 43.05 3.86
N LYS A 42 25.24 43.74 5.02
CA LYS A 42 24.41 44.91 5.31
C LYS A 42 25.01 46.15 4.63
N PRO A 43 24.16 47.06 4.14
CA PRO A 43 24.31 48.49 4.40
C PRO A 43 22.93 49.13 4.70
N LEU A 44 22.74 50.33 5.24
CA LEU A 44 23.58 51.39 5.77
C LEU A 44 22.64 52.25 6.63
N ASP A 45 23.11 52.68 7.79
CA ASP A 45 22.48 53.68 8.64
C ASP A 45 22.77 55.08 8.08
N ALA A 46 21.74 55.93 7.96
CA ALA A 46 21.91 57.31 7.54
C ALA A 46 20.81 58.21 8.14
N GLY A 47 21.22 59.04 9.09
CA GLY A 47 20.80 60.45 9.12
C GLY A 47 19.68 60.83 10.09
N LYS A 48 20.07 61.13 11.34
CA LYS A 48 19.40 62.14 12.17
C LYS A 48 19.49 63.52 11.51
N THR A 49 18.43 64.32 11.60
CA THR A 49 18.55 65.78 11.59
C THR A 49 17.49 66.38 12.52
N GLU A 50 17.97 67.19 13.46
CA GLU A 50 17.21 67.85 14.51
C GLU A 50 16.57 69.16 14.03
N LEU A 51 15.45 69.48 14.68
CA LEU A 51 14.88 70.78 15.09
C LEU A 51 15.23 72.07 14.32
N ARG A 52 14.18 72.78 13.90
CA ARG A 52 14.11 74.24 14.03
C ARG A 52 12.69 74.69 14.36
N ILE A 53 12.54 75.31 15.52
CA ILE A 53 11.37 76.10 15.93
C ILE A 53 11.48 77.45 15.22
N ASP A 54 10.38 77.90 14.61
CA ASP A 54 10.21 79.29 14.18
C ASP A 54 9.05 79.90 14.98
N GLU A 55 9.44 80.63 16.02
CA GLU A 55 8.63 81.60 16.76
C GLU A 55 8.55 82.90 15.95
N SER A 56 7.75 82.90 14.89
CA SER A 56 7.23 84.10 14.29
C SER A 56 5.70 83.99 14.30
N SER A 57 5.13 84.50 15.39
CA SER A 57 4.58 85.84 15.36
C SER A 57 3.22 85.85 14.69
N PHE A 58 2.18 85.80 15.52
CA PHE A 58 1.47 87.04 15.90
C PHE A 58 0.69 87.61 14.73
N ARG A 59 -0.53 87.09 14.54
CA ARG A 59 -1.76 87.86 14.29
C ARG A 59 -2.79 86.92 13.68
N ARG A 60 -3.78 86.58 14.49
CA ARG A 60 -5.22 86.73 14.17
C ARG A 60 -5.99 86.09 15.31
N GLU A 61 -6.02 86.83 16.41
CA GLU A 61 -7.17 86.80 17.30
C GLU A 61 -8.37 87.38 16.52
N ASP A 62 -9.55 86.88 16.87
CA ASP A 62 -10.87 87.50 16.66
C ASP A 62 -11.71 87.18 15.42
N HIS A 63 -11.66 85.97 14.84
CA HIS A 63 -12.68 85.61 13.82
C HIS A 63 -13.27 84.19 13.75
N ASP A 64 -12.98 83.26 14.67
CA ASP A 64 -13.37 81.85 14.47
C ASP A 64 -14.24 81.19 15.57
N LEU A 65 -14.92 81.98 16.40
CA LEU A 65 -15.86 81.42 17.40
C LEU A 65 -17.22 80.99 16.83
N GLU A 66 -17.55 81.33 15.57
CA GLU A 66 -18.82 80.94 14.93
C GLU A 66 -18.70 79.80 13.89
N SER A 67 -17.48 79.39 13.51
CA SER A 67 -17.28 78.28 12.55
C SER A 67 -17.15 76.89 13.22
N HIS A 68 -16.91 76.84 14.54
CA HIS A 68 -16.64 75.60 15.27
C HIS A 68 -17.87 74.74 15.61
N TYR A 69 -19.09 75.26 15.51
CA TYR A 69 -20.29 74.48 15.83
C TYR A 69 -21.01 73.85 14.61
N ARG A 70 -20.66 74.26 13.38
CA ARG A 70 -21.21 73.66 12.14
C ARG A 70 -20.25 72.70 11.43
N GLY A 71 -18.95 72.72 11.73
CA GLY A 71 -17.96 71.82 11.13
C GLY A 71 -17.86 70.42 11.73
N ASP A 72 -18.24 70.23 12.99
CA ASP A 72 -17.96 68.99 13.74
C ASP A 72 -19.02 67.89 13.55
N ILE A 73 -20.26 68.28 13.23
CA ILE A 73 -21.36 67.35 12.90
C ILE A 73 -21.15 66.73 11.51
N GLY A 74 -20.55 67.48 10.57
CA GLY A 74 -20.18 66.97 9.24
C GLY A 74 -18.99 65.99 9.25
N LYS A 75 -17.95 66.29 10.04
CA LYS A 75 -16.77 65.42 10.19
C LYS A 75 -17.08 64.11 10.91
N ARG A 76 -17.92 64.11 11.96
CA ARG A 76 -18.36 62.86 12.62
C ARG A 76 -19.20 61.96 11.72
N LYS A 77 -20.10 62.53 10.91
CA LYS A 77 -20.87 61.76 9.91
C LYS A 77 -19.96 61.14 8.83
N SER A 78 -18.89 61.83 8.45
CA SER A 78 -17.88 61.33 7.50
C SER A 78 -17.01 60.19 8.07
N ALA A 79 -16.59 60.30 9.34
CA ALA A 79 -15.81 59.27 10.02
C ALA A 79 -16.62 57.97 10.19
N VAL A 80 -17.88 58.06 10.62
CA VAL A 80 -18.78 56.89 10.78
C VAL A 80 -19.02 56.20 9.43
N LYS A 81 -19.21 56.97 8.35
CA LYS A 81 -19.39 56.42 7.00
C LYS A 81 -18.14 55.68 6.52
N THR A 82 -16.95 56.22 6.80
CA THR A 82 -15.66 55.58 6.46
C THR A 82 -15.46 54.27 7.24
N THR A 83 -15.74 54.26 8.55
CA THR A 83 -15.63 53.05 9.38
C THR A 83 -16.61 51.96 8.94
N LEU A 84 -17.85 52.33 8.63
CA LEU A 84 -18.86 51.39 8.13
C LEU A 84 -18.45 50.78 6.78
N VAL A 85 -17.93 51.60 5.85
CA VAL A 85 -17.44 51.12 4.55
C VAL A 85 -16.25 50.17 4.73
N ASN A 86 -15.33 50.46 5.64
CA ASN A 86 -14.19 49.58 5.93
C ASN A 86 -14.63 48.26 6.58
N LEU A 87 -15.63 48.29 7.46
CA LEU A 87 -16.21 47.08 8.05
C LEU A 87 -16.88 46.21 6.98
N VAL A 88 -17.69 46.80 6.09
CA VAL A 88 -18.33 46.07 4.99
C VAL A 88 -17.28 45.46 4.07
N LYS A 89 -16.21 46.20 3.72
CA LYS A 89 -15.09 45.65 2.94
C LYS A 89 -14.43 44.46 3.63
N ALA A 90 -14.17 44.56 4.94
CA ALA A 90 -13.57 43.46 5.70
C ALA A 90 -14.46 42.21 5.71
N VAL A 91 -15.78 42.38 5.87
CA VAL A 91 -16.75 41.28 5.79
C VAL A 91 -16.76 40.64 4.41
N VAL A 92 -16.81 41.45 3.34
CA VAL A 92 -16.75 40.93 1.95
C VAL A 92 -15.45 40.16 1.69
N ILE A 93 -14.31 40.69 2.14
CA ILE A 93 -13.02 40.01 2.01
C ILE A 93 -13.03 38.68 2.77
N MET A 94 -13.56 38.63 4.00
CA MET A 94 -13.66 37.38 4.76
C MET A 94 -14.58 36.36 4.07
N VAL A 95 -15.71 36.79 3.49
CA VAL A 95 -16.62 35.90 2.74
C VAL A 95 -15.94 35.36 1.48
N LEU A 96 -15.26 36.20 0.71
CA LEU A 96 -14.52 35.77 -0.47
C LEU A 96 -13.36 34.82 -0.13
N PHE A 97 -12.64 35.09 0.96
CA PHE A 97 -11.60 34.22 1.46
C PHE A 97 -12.16 32.86 1.89
N ALA A 98 -13.26 32.84 2.65
CA ALA A 98 -13.92 31.60 3.05
C ALA A 98 -14.43 30.79 1.83
N PHE A 99 -15.00 31.47 0.83
CA PHE A 99 -15.41 30.84 -0.43
C PHE A 99 -14.22 30.25 -1.18
N PHE A 100 -13.13 31.01 -1.33
CA PHE A 100 -11.90 30.53 -1.98
C PHE A 100 -11.32 29.30 -1.27
N VAL A 101 -11.23 29.34 0.07
CA VAL A 101 -10.80 28.19 0.88
C VAL A 101 -11.72 26.98 0.66
N GLY A 102 -13.04 27.19 0.64
CA GLY A 102 -14.02 26.14 0.35
C GLY A 102 -13.84 25.51 -1.04
N VAL A 103 -13.59 26.33 -2.07
CA VAL A 103 -13.31 25.84 -3.43
C VAL A 103 -12.02 25.05 -3.50
N VAL A 104 -10.95 25.51 -2.83
CA VAL A 104 -9.68 24.77 -2.77
C VAL A 104 -9.86 23.41 -2.09
N ILE A 105 -10.56 23.36 -0.95
CA ILE A 105 -10.87 22.10 -0.26
C ILE A 105 -11.66 21.16 -1.17
N LEU A 106 -12.67 21.67 -1.87
CA LEU A 106 -13.47 20.87 -2.82
C LEU A 106 -12.61 20.31 -3.95
N ILE A 107 -11.71 21.11 -4.53
CA ILE A 107 -10.80 20.65 -5.60
C ILE A 107 -9.88 19.55 -5.08
N VAL A 108 -9.30 19.71 -3.89
CA VAL A 108 -8.44 18.67 -3.28
C VAL A 108 -9.22 17.35 -3.09
N GLN A 109 -10.45 17.42 -2.57
CA GLN A 109 -11.30 16.25 -2.39
C GLN A 109 -11.67 15.57 -3.72
N LEU A 110 -11.98 16.35 -4.76
CA LEU A 110 -12.28 15.82 -6.09
C LEU A 110 -11.06 15.14 -6.73
N VAL A 111 -9.87 15.71 -6.55
CA VAL A 111 -8.61 15.12 -7.03
C VAL A 111 -8.33 13.80 -6.30
N GLU A 112 -8.50 13.74 -4.97
CA GLU A 112 -8.36 12.49 -4.21
C GLU A 112 -9.35 11.40 -4.64
N LEU A 113 -10.63 11.76 -4.84
CA LEU A 113 -11.66 10.86 -5.37
C LEU A 113 -11.30 10.33 -6.76
N PHE A 114 -10.78 11.21 -7.63
CA PHE A 114 -10.36 10.83 -8.96
C PHE A 114 -9.18 9.84 -8.90
N HIS A 115 -8.16 10.08 -8.06
CA HIS A 115 -7.05 9.15 -7.89
C HIS A 115 -7.45 7.81 -7.27
N ALA A 116 -8.41 7.78 -6.35
CA ALA A 116 -8.92 6.55 -5.76
C ALA A 116 -9.68 5.69 -6.78
N SER A 117 -10.34 6.31 -7.76
CA SER A 117 -11.02 5.59 -8.85
C SER A 117 -10.05 4.91 -9.84
N GLN A 118 -8.76 5.28 -9.79
CA GLN A 118 -7.73 4.79 -10.72
C GLN A 118 -6.94 3.58 -10.23
N ILE A 119 -7.37 2.95 -9.12
CA ILE A 119 -6.70 1.75 -8.60
C ILE A 119 -7.66 0.59 -8.42
N ALA A 120 -7.13 -0.60 -8.63
CA ALA A 120 -7.81 -1.84 -8.31
C ALA A 120 -6.85 -2.79 -7.59
N ASP A 121 -7.25 -3.24 -6.41
CA ASP A 121 -6.58 -4.32 -5.71
C ASP A 121 -7.07 -5.64 -6.33
N TYR A 122 -6.21 -6.26 -7.14
CA TYR A 122 -6.51 -7.52 -7.80
C TYR A 122 -5.70 -8.65 -7.20
N ASN A 123 -6.36 -9.80 -7.10
CA ASN A 123 -5.74 -11.07 -6.81
C ASN A 123 -5.89 -11.97 -8.04
N ILE A 124 -4.78 -12.26 -8.69
CA ILE A 124 -4.72 -13.27 -9.75
C ILE A 124 -4.52 -14.62 -9.07
N HIS A 125 -5.48 -15.53 -9.22
CA HIS A 125 -5.57 -16.73 -8.41
C HIS A 125 -6.06 -17.95 -9.18
N ILE A 126 -5.89 -19.11 -8.56
CA ILE A 126 -6.48 -20.38 -8.97
C ILE A 126 -7.71 -20.64 -8.12
N LYS A 127 -8.78 -21.08 -8.77
CA LYS A 127 -9.95 -21.62 -8.07
C LYS A 127 -9.72 -23.07 -7.69
N LEU A 128 -10.18 -23.44 -6.50
CA LEU A 128 -10.19 -24.82 -6.05
C LEU A 128 -11.21 -25.63 -6.86
N SER A 129 -11.07 -26.97 -6.90
CA SER A 129 -12.18 -27.82 -7.33
C SER A 129 -13.34 -27.72 -6.33
N ALA A 130 -14.54 -28.14 -6.73
CA ALA A 130 -15.70 -28.09 -5.84
C ALA A 130 -15.48 -28.85 -4.53
N GLU A 131 -14.78 -30.00 -4.59
CA GLU A 131 -14.46 -30.83 -3.43
C GLU A 131 -13.45 -30.14 -2.51
N CYS A 132 -12.39 -29.55 -3.08
CA CYS A 132 -11.39 -28.85 -2.29
C CYS A 132 -11.92 -27.52 -1.71
N GLU A 133 -12.79 -26.81 -2.44
CA GLU A 133 -13.49 -25.62 -1.95
C GLU A 133 -14.39 -25.99 -0.76
N ALA A 134 -15.19 -27.05 -0.89
CA ALA A 134 -16.02 -27.54 0.21
C ALA A 134 -15.19 -27.92 1.44
N ALA A 135 -14.04 -28.58 1.25
CA ALA A 135 -13.12 -28.91 2.34
C ALA A 135 -12.55 -27.65 3.02
N ALA A 136 -12.12 -26.64 2.25
CA ALA A 136 -11.63 -25.37 2.78
C ALA A 136 -12.73 -24.61 3.55
N MET A 137 -13.96 -24.64 3.05
CA MET A 137 -15.14 -24.06 3.71
C MET A 137 -15.46 -24.77 5.03
N ASP A 138 -15.42 -26.11 5.07
CA ASP A 138 -15.60 -26.87 6.31
C ASP A 138 -14.54 -26.51 7.36
N ILE A 139 -13.27 -26.47 6.96
CA ILE A 139 -12.16 -26.06 7.84
C ILE A 139 -12.40 -24.66 8.38
N ASN A 140 -12.72 -23.68 7.52
CA ASN A 140 -13.00 -22.30 7.93
C ASN A 140 -14.19 -22.21 8.92
N ASN A 141 -15.26 -22.97 8.69
CA ASN A 141 -16.42 -23.03 9.58
C ASN A 141 -16.05 -23.61 10.94
N ARG A 142 -15.23 -24.65 10.97
CA ARG A 142 -14.72 -25.25 12.21
C ARG A 142 -13.83 -24.28 12.99
N VAL A 143 -12.92 -23.57 12.31
CA VAL A 143 -12.10 -22.52 12.95
C VAL A 143 -13.02 -21.43 13.52
N THR A 144 -14.00 -20.95 12.75
CA THR A 144 -14.95 -19.91 13.21
C THR A 144 -15.74 -20.33 14.45
N GLY A 145 -16.06 -21.62 14.61
CA GLY A 145 -16.73 -22.14 15.79
C GLY A 145 -15.85 -22.19 17.06
N MET A 146 -14.52 -22.16 16.90
CA MET A 146 -13.53 -22.20 17.99
C MET A 146 -12.86 -20.84 18.24
N ASP A 147 -12.76 -20.02 17.21
CA ASP A 147 -12.22 -18.68 17.21
C ASP A 147 -13.27 -17.70 16.63
N PRO A 148 -14.06 -17.05 17.50
CA PRO A 148 -15.10 -16.12 17.08
C PRO A 148 -14.53 -14.78 16.57
N ASN A 149 -13.23 -14.52 16.77
CA ASN A 149 -12.57 -13.31 16.29
C ASN A 149 -12.02 -13.48 14.87
N GLN A 150 -12.01 -14.69 14.32
CA GLN A 150 -11.52 -14.90 12.97
C GLN A 150 -12.41 -14.19 11.93
N GLN A 151 -11.80 -13.51 10.97
CA GLN A 151 -12.46 -12.53 10.12
C GLN A 151 -12.77 -13.02 8.69
N ILE A 152 -12.28 -14.20 8.28
CA ILE A 152 -12.49 -14.72 6.92
C ILE A 152 -13.77 -15.54 6.86
N ASN A 153 -14.87 -15.01 6.31
CA ASN A 153 -16.08 -15.82 6.10
C ASN A 153 -16.18 -16.39 4.67
N PHE A 154 -15.97 -17.70 4.49
CA PHE A 154 -16.10 -18.32 3.17
C PHE A 154 -17.54 -18.58 2.70
N ASN A 155 -18.52 -18.61 3.60
CA ASN A 155 -19.92 -18.85 3.21
C ASN A 155 -20.56 -17.63 2.53
N ILE A 156 -20.04 -16.42 2.82
CA ILE A 156 -20.69 -15.17 2.43
C ILE A 156 -19.74 -14.30 1.62
N THR A 157 -18.61 -13.90 2.21
CA THR A 157 -17.81 -12.77 1.72
C THR A 157 -16.63 -13.21 0.87
N HIS A 158 -15.89 -14.23 1.31
CA HIS A 158 -14.60 -14.60 0.75
C HIS A 158 -14.69 -15.91 -0.03
N GLN A 159 -13.80 -16.08 -1.00
CA GLN A 159 -13.64 -17.30 -1.77
C GLN A 159 -12.29 -17.96 -1.45
N PRO A 160 -12.27 -19.27 -1.10
CA PRO A 160 -11.01 -19.99 -0.97
C PRO A 160 -10.34 -20.09 -2.34
N HIS A 161 -9.05 -19.82 -2.38
CA HIS A 161 -8.26 -19.74 -3.61
C HIS A 161 -6.78 -19.97 -3.30
N VAL A 162 -5.98 -20.22 -4.35
CA VAL A 162 -4.52 -20.15 -4.28
C VAL A 162 -4.06 -18.91 -5.02
N THR A 163 -3.46 -17.96 -4.31
CA THR A 163 -2.95 -16.72 -4.90
C THR A 163 -1.74 -17.02 -5.79
N LEU A 164 -1.77 -16.56 -7.04
CA LEU A 164 -0.62 -16.60 -7.97
C LEU A 164 0.13 -15.28 -7.99
N TYR A 165 -0.59 -14.16 -7.89
CA TYR A 165 -0.03 -12.81 -7.78
C TYR A 165 -1.05 -11.85 -7.17
N LEU A 166 -0.68 -11.24 -6.05
CA LEU A 166 -1.50 -10.25 -5.33
C LEU A 166 -0.72 -8.93 -5.24
N THR A 167 -1.31 -7.87 -5.79
CA THR A 167 -0.80 -6.50 -5.72
C THR A 167 -1.88 -5.50 -6.14
N ARG A 168 -1.55 -4.21 -6.09
CA ARG A 168 -2.40 -3.13 -6.61
C ARG A 168 -2.02 -2.80 -8.05
N PHE A 169 -3.00 -2.76 -8.93
CA PHE A 169 -2.83 -2.37 -10.32
C PHE A 169 -3.46 -1.00 -10.56
N ILE A 170 -2.95 -0.32 -11.59
CA ILE A 170 -3.59 0.88 -12.11
C ILE A 170 -4.84 0.42 -12.88
N SER A 171 -6.02 0.90 -12.48
CA SER A 171 -7.31 0.37 -12.95
C SER A 171 -7.55 0.62 -14.44
N GLU A 172 -6.92 1.64 -15.02
CA GLU A 172 -6.98 1.95 -16.46
C GLU A 172 -6.44 0.81 -17.34
N PHE A 173 -5.54 -0.03 -16.80
CA PHE A 173 -4.99 -1.18 -17.51
C PHE A 173 -5.79 -2.47 -17.31
N ARG A 174 -6.98 -2.41 -16.70
CA ARG A 174 -7.81 -3.61 -16.42
C ARG A 174 -7.92 -4.54 -17.63
N ASP A 175 -8.39 -4.02 -18.77
CA ASP A 175 -8.64 -4.86 -19.95
C ASP A 175 -7.33 -5.35 -20.59
N THR A 176 -6.27 -4.52 -20.52
CA THR A 176 -4.92 -4.92 -20.96
C THR A 176 -4.36 -6.06 -20.10
N ILE A 177 -4.51 -6.00 -18.78
CA ILE A 177 -4.09 -7.06 -17.85
C ILE A 177 -4.85 -8.36 -18.15
N VAL A 178 -6.17 -8.29 -18.37
CA VAL A 178 -7.00 -9.45 -18.76
C VAL A 178 -6.48 -10.07 -20.05
N ASN A 179 -6.21 -9.26 -21.08
CA ASN A 179 -5.73 -9.73 -22.37
C ASN A 179 -4.31 -10.32 -22.29
N ASP A 180 -3.39 -9.67 -21.58
CA ASP A 180 -2.03 -10.16 -21.40
C ASP A 180 -1.99 -11.45 -20.58
N LEU A 181 -2.85 -11.57 -19.57
CA LEU A 181 -3.00 -12.82 -18.85
C LEU A 181 -3.51 -13.93 -19.76
N ASN A 182 -4.54 -13.68 -20.57
CA ASN A 182 -5.05 -14.67 -21.54
C ASN A 182 -3.96 -15.15 -22.51
N ASN A 183 -3.23 -14.20 -23.12
CA ASN A 183 -2.13 -14.49 -24.02
C ASN A 183 -1.01 -15.27 -23.33
N THR A 184 -0.72 -14.92 -22.07
CA THR A 184 0.26 -15.65 -21.25
C THR A 184 -0.20 -17.09 -21.04
N LEU A 185 -1.45 -17.31 -20.63
CA LEU A 185 -1.98 -18.66 -20.40
C LEU A 185 -1.93 -19.52 -21.68
N ILE A 186 -2.33 -18.96 -22.83
CA ILE A 186 -2.23 -19.63 -24.14
C ILE A 186 -0.78 -19.98 -24.46
N SER A 187 0.14 -19.02 -24.37
CA SER A 187 1.55 -19.24 -24.73
C SER A 187 2.26 -20.24 -23.81
N GLN A 188 1.86 -20.30 -22.54
CA GLN A 188 2.47 -21.16 -21.54
C GLN A 188 1.78 -22.51 -21.38
N PHE A 189 0.62 -22.73 -22.03
CA PHE A 189 -0.20 -23.92 -21.85
C PHE A 189 0.59 -25.22 -22.05
N ASN A 190 1.25 -25.34 -23.21
CA ASN A 190 2.07 -26.50 -23.54
C ASN A 190 3.41 -26.49 -22.80
N ALA A 191 4.07 -25.32 -22.68
CA ALA A 191 5.39 -25.20 -22.08
C ALA A 191 5.41 -25.58 -20.59
N LEU A 192 4.34 -25.28 -19.86
CA LEU A 192 4.18 -25.60 -18.44
C LEU A 192 3.31 -26.84 -18.20
N ASN A 193 2.87 -27.52 -19.26
CA ASN A 193 1.93 -28.65 -19.19
C ASN A 193 0.70 -28.32 -18.33
N LEU A 194 0.11 -27.13 -18.51
CA LEU A 194 -1.00 -26.65 -17.69
C LEU A 194 -2.22 -27.58 -17.79
N GLY A 195 -2.44 -28.18 -18.96
CA GLY A 195 -3.49 -29.17 -19.20
C GLY A 195 -3.36 -30.47 -18.39
N ASN A 196 -2.26 -30.71 -17.66
CA ASN A 196 -2.10 -31.81 -16.70
C ASN A 196 -1.54 -31.34 -15.35
N CYS A 197 -1.50 -30.03 -15.11
CA CYS A 197 -0.98 -29.46 -13.88
C CYS A 197 -1.90 -29.83 -12.72
N SER A 198 -1.36 -30.50 -11.70
CA SER A 198 -2.08 -30.88 -10.50
C SER A 198 -1.74 -29.91 -9.37
N VAL A 199 -2.76 -29.50 -8.62
CA VAL A 199 -2.65 -28.69 -7.41
C VAL A 199 -3.01 -29.58 -6.23
N SER A 200 -2.09 -29.68 -5.27
CA SER A 200 -2.24 -30.56 -4.11
C SER A 200 -1.98 -29.77 -2.83
N THR A 201 -2.95 -29.74 -1.93
CA THR A 201 -2.73 -29.25 -0.57
C THR A 201 -1.97 -30.30 0.26
N THR A 202 -1.32 -29.85 1.34
CA THR A 202 -0.54 -30.71 2.24
C THR A 202 -1.41 -31.22 3.40
N THR A 203 -0.81 -32.05 4.28
CA THR A 203 -1.43 -32.54 5.51
C THR A 203 -1.15 -31.62 6.71
N TYR A 204 -0.82 -30.35 6.46
CA TYR A 204 -0.37 -29.40 7.49
C TYR A 204 -1.02 -28.02 7.29
N PHE A 205 -1.32 -27.37 8.42
CA PHE A 205 -1.67 -25.97 8.46
C PHE A 205 -0.50 -25.14 8.96
N ASN A 206 -0.12 -24.12 8.21
CA ASN A 206 0.82 -23.12 8.63
C ASN A 206 0.10 -21.97 9.34
N VAL A 207 0.37 -21.83 10.64
CA VAL A 207 -0.09 -20.67 11.41
C VAL A 207 1.08 -19.73 11.62
N SER A 208 0.99 -18.53 11.05
CA SER A 208 2.06 -17.53 11.11
C SER A 208 1.48 -16.13 11.28
N GLY A 209 1.83 -15.47 12.38
CA GLY A 209 1.23 -14.20 12.76
C GLY A 209 -0.27 -14.34 12.93
N SER A 210 -1.03 -13.51 12.21
CA SER A 210 -2.49 -13.51 12.23
C SER A 210 -3.15 -14.43 11.22
N TYR A 211 -2.38 -15.25 10.48
CA TYR A 211 -2.90 -16.07 9.39
C TYR A 211 -2.81 -17.56 9.72
N ALA A 212 -3.86 -18.29 9.35
CA ALA A 212 -3.84 -19.74 9.21
C ALA A 212 -3.96 -20.09 7.72
N MET A 213 -3.01 -20.88 7.22
CA MET A 213 -2.80 -21.18 5.80
C MET A 213 -2.72 -22.70 5.60
N TRP A 214 -3.37 -23.22 4.57
CA TRP A 214 -3.31 -24.62 4.19
C TRP A 214 -2.35 -24.71 3.04
N ASP A 215 -1.15 -25.21 3.34
CA ASP A 215 -0.05 -25.17 2.40
C ASP A 215 -0.35 -26.00 1.16
N VAL A 216 0.04 -25.48 0.01
CA VAL A 216 -0.04 -26.16 -1.29
C VAL A 216 1.35 -26.57 -1.72
N GLN A 217 1.49 -27.77 -2.27
CA GLN A 217 2.74 -28.23 -2.85
C GLN A 217 3.09 -27.34 -4.05
N ASN A 218 4.27 -26.71 -3.99
CA ASN A 218 4.76 -25.88 -5.07
C ASN A 218 5.32 -26.75 -6.20
N SER A 219 4.43 -27.17 -7.12
CA SER A 219 4.82 -27.95 -8.29
C SER A 219 5.50 -27.07 -9.35
N PRO A 220 6.34 -27.64 -10.25
CA PRO A 220 7.00 -26.86 -11.30
C PRO A 220 6.05 -26.08 -12.20
N CYS A 221 4.88 -26.65 -12.54
CA CYS A 221 3.87 -25.96 -13.34
C CYS A 221 3.25 -24.77 -12.58
N LEU A 222 3.03 -24.90 -11.27
CA LEU A 222 2.46 -23.84 -10.44
C LEU A 222 3.45 -22.68 -10.23
N GLN A 223 4.72 -23.00 -9.94
CA GLN A 223 5.80 -22.02 -9.88
C GLN A 223 5.98 -21.30 -11.22
N GLY A 224 6.03 -22.06 -12.32
CA GLY A 224 6.17 -21.51 -13.67
C GLY A 224 5.02 -20.59 -14.04
N LEU A 225 3.79 -20.95 -13.66
CA LEU A 225 2.59 -20.17 -13.91
C LEU A 225 2.61 -18.84 -13.14
N SER A 226 2.92 -18.86 -11.82
CA SER A 226 3.06 -17.63 -11.04
C SER A 226 4.13 -16.72 -11.64
N ASN A 227 5.30 -17.25 -12.01
CA ASN A 227 6.37 -16.47 -12.63
C ASN A 227 5.94 -15.82 -13.96
N ALA A 228 5.26 -16.58 -14.82
CA ALA A 228 4.78 -16.08 -16.11
C ALA A 228 3.77 -14.95 -15.92
N ILE A 229 2.85 -15.10 -14.97
CA ILE A 229 1.84 -14.08 -14.64
C ILE A 229 2.50 -12.80 -14.11
N VAL A 230 3.44 -12.92 -13.17
CA VAL A 230 4.16 -11.75 -12.63
C VAL A 230 4.91 -11.03 -13.76
N ASN A 231 5.63 -11.76 -14.62
CA ASN A 231 6.35 -11.18 -15.75
C ASN A 231 5.42 -10.45 -16.73
N ALA A 232 4.24 -11.02 -17.00
CA ALA A 232 3.28 -10.43 -17.92
C ALA A 232 2.64 -9.14 -17.36
N THR A 233 2.43 -9.06 -16.05
CA THR A 233 1.54 -8.05 -15.45
C THR A 233 2.24 -7.02 -14.56
N ALA A 234 3.48 -7.25 -14.11
CA ALA A 234 4.20 -6.38 -13.17
C ALA A 234 4.46 -4.93 -13.65
N ARG A 235 4.33 -4.69 -14.97
CA ARG A 235 4.43 -3.35 -15.57
C ARG A 235 3.19 -2.47 -15.33
N TYR A 236 2.06 -3.07 -14.96
CA TYR A 236 0.79 -2.38 -14.69
C TYR A 236 0.54 -2.12 -13.21
N VAL A 237 1.49 -2.51 -12.37
CA VAL A 237 1.43 -2.33 -10.92
C VAL A 237 1.52 -0.85 -10.58
N ASP A 238 0.68 -0.42 -9.65
CA ASP A 238 0.74 0.93 -9.09
C ASP A 238 2.13 1.18 -8.48
N PRO A 239 2.85 2.24 -8.91
CA PRO A 239 4.16 2.59 -8.35
C PRO A 239 4.18 2.69 -6.82
N ARG A 240 3.06 3.07 -6.20
CA ARG A 240 2.94 3.14 -4.73
C ARG A 240 3.16 1.77 -4.10
N SER A 241 2.62 0.69 -4.67
CA SER A 241 2.84 -0.68 -4.19
C SER A 241 4.31 -1.11 -4.25
N LYS A 242 5.10 -0.52 -5.16
CA LYS A 242 6.55 -0.77 -5.24
C LYS A 242 7.34 0.01 -4.18
N SER A 243 6.74 1.05 -3.61
CA SER A 243 7.36 1.89 -2.57
C SER A 243 6.90 1.56 -1.14
N THR A 244 5.76 0.90 -0.98
CA THR A 244 5.18 0.56 0.33
C THR A 244 5.70 -0.79 0.81
N ILE A 245 6.58 -0.78 1.82
CA ILE A 245 7.08 -2.00 2.47
C ILE A 245 6.13 -2.36 3.63
N PRO A 246 5.50 -3.55 3.63
CA PRO A 246 4.68 -4.01 4.75
C PRO A 246 5.47 -4.08 6.05
N SER A 247 4.85 -3.69 7.17
CA SER A 247 5.52 -3.60 8.48
C SER A 247 6.17 -4.92 8.91
N TRP A 248 5.53 -6.07 8.65
CA TRP A 248 6.06 -7.39 8.99
C TRP A 248 7.38 -7.72 8.28
N VAL A 249 7.62 -7.16 7.08
CA VAL A 249 8.88 -7.35 6.35
C VAL A 249 10.05 -6.74 7.12
N ASN A 250 9.83 -5.64 7.85
CA ASN A 250 10.87 -4.99 8.63
C ASN A 250 11.40 -5.84 9.80
N ASN A 251 10.59 -6.79 10.26
CA ASN A 251 10.89 -7.69 11.37
C ASN A 251 11.56 -9.01 10.94
N LEU A 252 11.78 -9.22 9.64
CA LEU A 252 12.45 -10.41 9.12
C LEU A 252 13.98 -10.35 9.34
N PRO A 253 14.66 -11.51 9.36
CA PRO A 253 16.12 -11.57 9.31
C PRO A 253 16.70 -10.73 8.17
N PRO A 254 17.86 -10.05 8.35
CA PRO A 254 18.35 -9.04 7.41
C PRO A 254 18.42 -9.50 5.94
N GLN A 255 18.87 -10.73 5.69
CA GLN A 255 19.01 -11.30 4.36
C GLN A 255 17.64 -11.51 3.70
N LEU A 256 16.71 -12.14 4.42
CA LEU A 256 15.36 -12.39 3.91
C LEU A 256 14.60 -11.08 3.71
N ARG A 257 14.72 -10.14 4.65
CA ARG A 257 14.16 -8.79 4.54
C ARG A 257 14.60 -8.11 3.25
N GLN A 258 15.90 -8.14 2.93
CA GLN A 258 16.42 -7.53 1.71
C GLN A 258 15.80 -8.16 0.45
N VAL A 259 15.68 -9.50 0.42
CA VAL A 259 15.03 -10.19 -0.71
C VAL A 259 13.57 -9.77 -0.85
N LYS A 260 12.79 -9.71 0.24
CA LYS A 260 11.38 -9.28 0.20
C LYS A 260 11.26 -7.83 -0.27
N ILE A 261 12.10 -6.92 0.21
CA ILE A 261 12.12 -5.51 -0.23
C ILE A 261 12.39 -5.41 -1.72
N LEU A 262 13.35 -6.16 -2.26
CA LEU A 262 13.66 -6.18 -3.70
C LEU A 262 12.46 -6.68 -4.52
N MET A 263 11.79 -7.75 -4.07
CA MET A 263 10.59 -8.26 -4.74
C MET A 263 9.45 -7.23 -4.76
N ILE A 264 9.25 -6.51 -3.65
CA ILE A 264 8.26 -5.42 -3.58
C ILE A 264 8.65 -4.29 -4.52
N GLN A 265 9.90 -3.82 -4.49
CA GLN A 265 10.34 -2.70 -5.32
C GLN A 265 10.25 -2.99 -6.81
N GLN A 266 10.46 -4.24 -7.22
CA GLN A 266 10.41 -4.61 -8.63
C GLN A 266 9.00 -4.98 -9.09
N TYR A 267 8.26 -5.73 -8.27
CA TYR A 267 7.01 -6.39 -8.65
C TYR A 267 5.81 -6.03 -7.77
N GLY A 268 5.95 -5.11 -6.80
CA GLY A 268 4.87 -4.69 -5.91
C GLY A 268 4.30 -5.78 -5.01
N SER A 269 5.01 -6.90 -4.83
CA SER A 269 4.59 -8.01 -3.97
C SER A 269 5.81 -8.75 -3.40
N PRO A 270 5.83 -9.14 -2.12
CA PRO A 270 7.00 -9.75 -1.48
C PRO A 270 7.20 -11.24 -1.81
N ASN A 271 6.16 -11.94 -2.26
CA ASN A 271 6.11 -13.40 -2.36
C ASN A 271 5.98 -13.89 -3.80
N VAL A 272 6.86 -13.39 -4.68
CA VAL A 272 6.93 -13.76 -6.11
C VAL A 272 8.23 -14.49 -6.45
N PHE A 273 8.26 -15.19 -7.58
CA PHE A 273 9.43 -15.96 -8.05
C PHE A 273 9.92 -16.98 -7.00
N SER A 274 11.20 -16.94 -6.63
CA SER A 274 11.78 -17.84 -5.63
C SER A 274 11.17 -17.69 -4.23
N GLN A 275 10.35 -16.65 -4.03
CA GLN A 275 9.62 -16.39 -2.78
C GLN A 275 8.16 -16.84 -2.84
N PHE A 276 7.74 -17.46 -3.94
CA PHE A 276 6.39 -17.99 -4.12
C PHE A 276 6.14 -19.16 -3.17
N GLN A 277 5.09 -19.03 -2.37
CA GLN A 277 4.69 -19.99 -1.34
C GLN A 277 3.18 -20.21 -1.48
N PRO A 278 2.73 -21.13 -2.34
CA PRO A 278 1.30 -21.31 -2.59
C PRO A 278 0.60 -21.90 -1.37
N HIS A 279 -0.56 -21.35 -1.04
CA HIS A 279 -1.40 -21.79 0.07
C HIS A 279 -2.84 -21.34 -0.16
N VAL A 280 -3.76 -21.91 0.63
CA VAL A 280 -5.13 -21.43 0.79
C VAL A 280 -5.24 -20.79 2.18
N THR A 281 -5.51 -19.49 2.26
CA THR A 281 -5.73 -18.82 3.56
C THR A 281 -7.08 -19.23 4.12
N ILE A 282 -7.13 -20.05 5.17
CA ILE A 282 -8.39 -20.56 5.76
C ILE A 282 -8.93 -19.69 6.87
N ALA A 283 -8.11 -18.89 7.56
CA ALA A 283 -8.59 -17.99 8.61
C ALA A 283 -7.57 -16.87 8.87
N HIS A 284 -8.08 -15.77 9.42
CA HIS A 284 -7.28 -14.64 9.87
C HIS A 284 -7.84 -14.09 11.17
N ASP A 285 -6.99 -13.84 12.16
CA ASP A 285 -7.34 -13.17 13.42
C ASP A 285 -6.18 -12.25 13.84
N ASP A 286 -6.41 -10.93 13.77
CA ASP A 286 -5.49 -9.90 14.27
C ASP A 286 -5.85 -9.38 15.67
N VAL A 287 -6.95 -9.86 16.26
CA VAL A 287 -7.40 -9.51 17.61
C VAL A 287 -6.77 -10.43 18.63
N THR A 288 -6.85 -11.75 18.40
CA THR A 288 -6.33 -12.80 19.30
C THR A 288 -5.56 -13.90 18.58
N PRO A 289 -4.42 -13.62 17.91
CA PRO A 289 -3.70 -14.60 17.07
C PRO A 289 -3.35 -15.94 17.75
N THR A 290 -3.21 -15.97 19.09
CA THR A 290 -2.97 -17.20 19.85
C THR A 290 -4.18 -18.12 19.94
N GLN A 291 -5.40 -17.56 19.87
CA GLN A 291 -6.65 -18.32 19.80
C GLN A 291 -6.79 -18.99 18.45
N LEU A 292 -6.42 -18.32 17.36
CA LEU A 292 -6.35 -18.91 16.02
C LEU A 292 -5.43 -20.14 15.98
N ASP A 293 -4.20 -20.04 16.50
CA ASP A 293 -3.27 -21.19 16.59
C ASP A 293 -3.88 -22.34 17.40
N SER A 294 -4.54 -22.03 18.52
CA SER A 294 -5.21 -23.03 19.36
C SER A 294 -6.36 -23.73 18.62
N ALA A 295 -7.19 -22.97 17.91
CA ALA A 295 -8.30 -23.49 17.11
C ALA A 295 -7.81 -24.39 15.97
N VAL A 296 -6.78 -23.97 15.24
CA VAL A 296 -6.19 -24.77 14.15
C VAL A 296 -5.55 -26.05 14.68
N ARG A 297 -4.85 -26.00 15.82
CA ARG A 297 -4.29 -27.22 16.45
C ARG A 297 -5.39 -28.18 16.91
N ALA A 298 -6.52 -27.67 17.40
CA ALA A 298 -7.66 -28.50 17.80
C ALA A 298 -8.34 -29.20 16.60
N ILE A 299 -8.29 -28.60 15.40
CA ILE A 299 -8.77 -29.25 14.17
C ILE A 299 -7.92 -30.48 13.82
N GLY A 300 -6.62 -30.43 14.11
CA GLY A 300 -5.65 -31.44 13.72
C GLY A 300 -5.21 -31.31 12.26
N ASN A 301 -4.65 -32.39 11.72
CA ASN A 301 -4.14 -32.38 10.35
C ASN A 301 -5.28 -32.39 9.32
N PRO A 302 -5.25 -31.53 8.29
CA PRO A 302 -6.22 -31.57 7.21
C PRO A 302 -6.05 -32.82 6.36
N VAL A 303 -7.16 -33.31 5.81
CA VAL A 303 -7.13 -34.31 4.73
C VAL A 303 -6.71 -33.59 3.45
N PRO A 304 -5.57 -33.96 2.83
CA PRO A 304 -5.06 -33.28 1.65
C PRO A 304 -6.05 -33.45 0.49
N CYS A 305 -6.15 -32.41 -0.33
CA CYS A 305 -7.00 -32.39 -1.51
C CYS A 305 -6.12 -32.19 -2.74
N THR A 306 -6.36 -32.99 -3.78
CA THR A 306 -5.63 -32.91 -5.04
C THR A 306 -6.60 -32.79 -6.18
N TYR A 307 -6.36 -31.85 -7.07
CA TYR A 307 -7.22 -31.59 -8.21
C TYR A 307 -6.41 -31.10 -9.42
N LYS A 308 -6.98 -31.28 -10.60
CA LYS A 308 -6.43 -30.74 -11.84
C LYS A 308 -6.70 -29.24 -11.90
N LEU A 309 -5.67 -28.45 -12.20
CA LEU A 309 -5.80 -27.03 -12.45
C LEU A 309 -6.74 -26.80 -13.65
N ARG A 310 -7.82 -26.04 -13.42
CA ARG A 310 -8.81 -25.74 -14.47
C ARG A 310 -9.03 -24.25 -14.67
N TYR A 311 -9.16 -23.48 -13.59
CA TYR A 311 -9.48 -22.07 -13.68
C TYR A 311 -8.39 -21.20 -13.07
N VAL A 312 -7.93 -20.24 -13.88
CA VAL A 312 -7.21 -19.05 -13.41
C VAL A 312 -8.19 -17.88 -13.46
N SER A 313 -8.13 -16.97 -12.51
CA SER A 313 -9.09 -15.85 -12.42
C SER A 313 -8.39 -14.58 -11.92
N ILE A 314 -8.96 -13.43 -12.27
CA ILE A 314 -8.63 -12.13 -11.68
C ILE A 314 -9.81 -11.75 -10.81
N GLY A 315 -9.61 -11.68 -9.50
CA GLY A 315 -10.65 -11.30 -8.54
C GLY A 315 -10.38 -9.96 -7.88
N LEU A 316 -11.43 -9.29 -7.42
CA LEU A 316 -11.30 -8.18 -6.48
C LEU A 316 -10.79 -8.70 -5.13
N THR A 317 -9.75 -8.04 -4.61
CA THR A 317 -9.18 -8.37 -3.31
C THR A 317 -10.11 -7.88 -2.19
N GLY A 318 -10.42 -8.78 -1.26
CA GLY A 318 -11.11 -8.48 -0.01
C GLY A 318 -10.13 -8.21 1.13
N ASP A 319 -10.64 -8.15 2.34
CA ASP A 319 -9.80 -7.97 3.52
C ASP A 319 -8.76 -9.11 3.63
N TYR A 320 -7.61 -8.79 4.21
CA TYR A 320 -6.52 -9.75 4.46
C TYR A 320 -5.96 -10.44 3.20
N GLY A 321 -6.08 -9.79 2.04
CA GLY A 321 -5.59 -10.33 0.77
C GLY A 321 -6.45 -11.44 0.19
N THR A 322 -7.66 -11.65 0.73
CA THR A 322 -8.60 -12.66 0.23
C THR A 322 -9.19 -12.28 -1.13
N VAL A 323 -9.92 -13.20 -1.77
CA VAL A 323 -10.74 -12.90 -2.96
C VAL A 323 -12.19 -12.75 -2.54
N LEU A 324 -12.86 -11.69 -3.00
CA LEU A 324 -14.29 -11.51 -2.76
C LEU A 324 -15.12 -12.50 -3.59
N ARG A 325 -16.00 -13.24 -2.92
CA ARG A 325 -16.84 -14.28 -3.54
C ARG A 325 -17.74 -13.69 -4.62
N GLY A 326 -17.69 -14.28 -5.82
CA GLY A 326 -18.50 -13.86 -6.96
C GLY A 326 -18.12 -12.48 -7.52
N LYS A 327 -16.93 -11.97 -7.21
CA LYS A 327 -16.40 -10.70 -7.70
C LYS A 327 -15.18 -10.89 -8.60
N ASP A 328 -15.17 -11.98 -9.37
CA ASP A 328 -14.19 -12.15 -10.44
C ASP A 328 -14.44 -11.16 -11.56
N VAL A 329 -13.36 -10.53 -11.98
CA VAL A 329 -13.27 -9.60 -13.09
C VAL A 329 -13.13 -10.35 -14.41
N ALA A 330 -12.40 -11.47 -14.39
CA ALA A 330 -12.22 -12.38 -15.52
C ALA A 330 -11.93 -13.79 -15.02
N ILE A 331 -12.40 -14.80 -15.75
CA ILE A 331 -12.18 -16.23 -15.50
C ILE A 331 -11.69 -16.86 -16.79
N PHE A 332 -10.59 -17.62 -16.72
CA PHE A 332 -9.99 -18.33 -17.84
C PHE A 332 -10.11 -19.84 -17.59
N ASP A 333 -10.82 -20.54 -18.47
CA ASP A 333 -10.95 -22.01 -18.44
C ASP A 333 -9.81 -22.62 -19.26
N LEU A 334 -8.85 -23.25 -18.58
CA LEU A 334 -7.68 -23.85 -19.23
C LEU A 334 -8.05 -25.06 -20.10
N GLU A 335 -9.23 -25.65 -19.93
CA GLU A 335 -9.69 -26.73 -20.82
C GLU A 335 -10.13 -26.22 -22.21
N GLN A 336 -10.22 -24.89 -22.39
CA GLN A 336 -10.61 -24.24 -23.64
C GLN A 336 -9.42 -23.64 -24.40
N LEU A 337 -8.19 -23.81 -23.92
CA LEU A 337 -6.97 -23.22 -24.49
C LEU A 337 -6.23 -24.13 -25.47
#